data_AF-A0A1H6I8E7-F1
#
_entry.id   AF-A0A1H6I8E7-F1
#
_cell.length_a   1.000
_cell.length_b   1.000
_cell.length_c   1.000
_cell.angle_alpha   90.00
_cell.angle_beta   90.00
_cell.angle_gamma   90.00
#
_symmetry.space_group_name_H-M   'P 1'
#
loop_
_entity.id
_entity.type
_entity.pdbx_description
1 polymer ?
#
loop_
_entity_poly.entity_id
_entity_poly.type
_entity_poly.pdbx_seq_one_letter_code
_entity_poly.pdbx_strand_id
1 'polypeptide(L)'
;MSSIVQDDAIRSGEPRVEGTRITVSDIKRRVIDIEEDPYVVAGEYGISMADLFGALAYYYEHHDTFEDRERDAAQTRRLGERRTREHVDELRGEDAAPSSEEAK
;
A
#
# COMPACT_ATOMS: atom_id res chain seq x y z
N MET A 1 -20.41 -14.90 -5.40
CA MET A 1 -19.20 -14.27 -5.96
C MET A 1 -19.52 -12.82 -6.18
N SER A 2 -18.99 -11.97 -5.30
CA SER A 2 -19.02 -10.52 -5.42
C SER A 2 -18.14 -10.10 -6.58
N SER A 3 -18.50 -8.98 -7.22
CA SER A 3 -17.71 -8.43 -8.31
C SER A 3 -16.45 -7.74 -7.79
N ILE A 4 -15.45 -7.57 -8.67
CA ILE A 4 -14.30 -6.69 -8.39
C ILE A 4 -14.64 -5.31 -8.95
N VAL A 5 -14.57 -4.31 -8.08
CA VAL A 5 -14.96 -2.92 -8.37
C VAL A 5 -13.82 -1.96 -8.08
N GLN A 6 -13.75 -0.87 -8.84
CA GLN A 6 -12.79 0.22 -8.67
C GLN A 6 -13.52 1.54 -8.48
N ASP A 7 -13.02 2.36 -7.57
CA ASP A 7 -13.53 3.70 -7.28
C ASP A 7 -12.34 4.56 -6.83
N ASP A 8 -12.02 5.62 -7.56
CA ASP A 8 -10.88 6.49 -7.27
C ASP A 8 -10.95 7.14 -5.88
N ALA A 9 -12.17 7.31 -5.33
CA ALA A 9 -12.37 7.84 -3.98
C ALA A 9 -12.05 6.82 -2.88
N ILE A 10 -11.93 5.53 -3.20
CA ILE A 10 -11.72 4.44 -2.25
C ILE A 10 -10.40 3.76 -2.55
N ARG A 11 -9.48 3.75 -1.56
CA ARG A 11 -8.18 3.07 -1.68
C ARG A 11 -7.44 3.50 -2.96
N SER A 12 -7.57 4.77 -3.33
CA SER A 12 -6.90 5.35 -4.51
C SER A 12 -7.20 4.59 -5.81
N GLY A 13 -8.42 4.07 -5.97
CA GLY A 13 -8.83 3.34 -7.18
C GLY A 13 -8.36 1.89 -7.23
N GLU A 14 -7.78 1.33 -6.16
CA GLU A 14 -7.38 -0.07 -6.14
C GLU A 14 -8.58 -1.02 -6.32
N PRO A 15 -8.46 -2.05 -7.19
CA PRO A 15 -9.47 -3.09 -7.32
C PRO A 15 -9.76 -3.76 -5.99
N ARG A 16 -11.04 -3.87 -5.63
CA ARG A 16 -11.48 -4.44 -4.35
C ARG A 16 -12.71 -5.32 -4.54
N VAL A 17 -12.92 -6.20 -3.57
CA VAL A 17 -14.16 -7.00 -3.49
C VAL A 17 -15.33 -6.07 -3.18
N GLU A 18 -16.37 -6.11 -4.02
CA GLU A 18 -17.58 -5.30 -3.87
C GLU A 18 -18.20 -5.46 -2.48
N GLY A 19 -18.70 -4.35 -1.92
CA GLY A 19 -19.25 -4.32 -0.56
C GLY A 19 -18.20 -4.29 0.56
N THR A 20 -16.90 -4.35 0.21
CA THR A 20 -15.81 -4.30 1.19
C THR A 20 -14.81 -3.18 0.87
N ARG A 21 -13.83 -3.00 1.76
CA ARG A 21 -12.62 -2.18 1.50
C ARG A 21 -11.37 -3.04 1.32
N ILE A 22 -11.52 -4.35 1.14
CA ILE A 22 -10.43 -5.32 0.99
C ILE A 22 -10.00 -5.33 -0.47
N THR A 23 -8.77 -4.88 -0.75
CA THR A 23 -8.28 -4.82 -2.12
C THR A 23 -7.79 -6.20 -2.58
N VAL A 24 -7.68 -6.37 -3.89
CA VAL A 24 -7.04 -7.55 -4.48
C VAL A 24 -5.58 -7.65 -4.01
N SER A 25 -4.90 -6.51 -3.86
CA SER A 25 -3.53 -6.43 -3.31
C SER A 25 -3.44 -6.95 -1.88
N ASP A 26 -4.44 -6.65 -1.03
CA ASP A 26 -4.51 -7.13 0.35
C ASP A 26 -4.63 -8.67 0.43
N ILE A 27 -5.36 -9.27 -0.50
CA ILE A 27 -5.51 -10.73 -0.61
C ILE A 27 -4.25 -11.36 -1.19
N LYS A 28 -3.72 -10.82 -2.30
CA LYS A 28 -2.47 -11.28 -2.93
C LYS A 28 -1.31 -11.29 -1.94
N ARG A 29 -1.14 -10.21 -1.16
CA ARG A 29 -0.04 -10.12 -0.18
C ARG A 29 -0.09 -11.25 0.84
N ARG A 30 -1.26 -11.57 1.39
CA ARG A 30 -1.38 -12.61 2.41
C ARG A 30 -1.26 -14.00 1.83
N VAL A 31 -1.99 -14.28 0.76
CA VAL A 31 -2.08 -15.65 0.21
C VAL A 31 -0.88 -16.01 -0.66
N ILE A 32 -0.37 -15.09 -1.46
CA ILE A 32 0.72 -15.36 -2.41
C ILE A 32 2.07 -14.96 -1.80
N ASP A 33 2.22 -13.73 -1.30
CA ASP A 33 3.55 -13.26 -0.87
C ASP A 33 3.98 -13.84 0.49
N ILE A 34 3.01 -14.09 1.38
CA ILE A 34 3.24 -14.63 2.74
C ILE A 34 2.87 -16.12 2.81
N GLU A 35 2.30 -16.69 1.75
CA GLU A 35 1.86 -18.10 1.67
C GLU A 35 0.88 -18.49 2.80
N GLU A 36 0.05 -17.54 3.25
CA GLU A 36 -0.93 -17.77 4.29
C GLU A 36 -2.13 -18.58 3.78
N ASP A 37 -2.70 -19.42 4.65
CA ASP A 37 -3.83 -20.27 4.33
C ASP A 37 -5.06 -19.43 3.87
N PRO A 38 -5.59 -19.66 2.65
CA PRO A 38 -6.72 -18.90 2.11
C PRO A 38 -7.97 -18.95 2.99
N TYR A 39 -8.23 -20.08 3.67
CA TYR A 39 -9.39 -20.23 4.55
C TYR A 39 -9.29 -19.31 5.76
N VAL A 40 -8.09 -19.18 6.33
CA VAL A 40 -7.82 -18.24 7.44
C VAL A 40 -8.00 -16.81 6.96
N VAL A 41 -7.41 -16.44 5.82
CA VAL A 41 -7.50 -15.09 5.24
C VAL A 41 -8.95 -14.70 4.95
N ALA A 42 -9.73 -15.60 4.34
CA ALA A 42 -11.15 -15.37 4.06
C ALA A 42 -11.95 -15.15 5.36
N GLY A 43 -11.69 -15.99 6.38
CA GLY A 43 -12.33 -15.88 7.68
C GLY A 43 -12.06 -14.55 8.37
N GLU A 44 -10.80 -14.09 8.38
CA GLU A 44 -10.42 -12.83 9.00
C GLU A 44 -10.94 -11.60 8.25
N TYR A 45 -10.97 -11.64 6.92
CA TYR A 45 -11.56 -10.58 6.11
C TYR A 45 -13.09 -10.60 6.08
N GLY A 46 -13.72 -11.67 6.59
CA GLY A 46 -15.18 -11.84 6.56
C GLY A 46 -15.74 -11.95 5.14
N ILE A 47 -14.94 -12.48 4.20
CA ILE A 47 -15.34 -12.70 2.80
C ILE A 47 -15.53 -14.19 2.52
N SER A 48 -16.31 -14.53 1.49
CA SER A 48 -16.44 -15.93 1.11
C SER A 48 -15.18 -16.42 0.40
N MET A 49 -14.92 -17.74 0.46
CA MET A 49 -13.83 -18.37 -0.31
C MET A 49 -13.98 -18.14 -1.82
N ALA A 50 -15.23 -18.07 -2.31
CA ALA A 50 -15.49 -17.78 -3.72
C ALA A 50 -15.05 -16.35 -4.10
N ASP A 51 -15.23 -15.37 -3.21
CA ASP A 51 -14.77 -14.00 -3.45
C ASP A 51 -13.25 -13.88 -3.35
N LEU A 52 -12.64 -14.59 -2.40
CA LEU A 52 -11.18 -14.64 -2.26
C LEU A 52 -10.52 -15.20 -3.52
N PHE A 53 -10.97 -16.38 -3.98
CA PHE A 53 -10.41 -16.97 -5.20
C PHE A 53 -10.80 -16.20 -6.46
N GLY A 54 -11.97 -15.57 -6.49
CA GLY A 54 -12.34 -14.63 -7.56
C GLY A 54 -11.39 -13.43 -7.63
N ALA A 55 -11.00 -12.87 -6.49
CA ALA A 55 -10.01 -11.80 -6.41
C ALA A 55 -8.61 -12.26 -6.87
N LEU A 56 -8.18 -13.47 -6.48
CA LEU A 56 -6.91 -14.04 -6.94
C LEU A 56 -6.92 -14.33 -8.45
N ALA A 57 -8.03 -14.81 -9.00
CA ALA A 57 -8.18 -14.98 -10.45
C ALA A 57 -8.06 -13.63 -11.17
N TYR A 58 -8.73 -12.59 -10.65
CA TYR A 58 -8.62 -11.23 -11.17
C TYR A 58 -7.17 -10.70 -11.11
N TYR A 59 -6.45 -10.97 -10.02
CA TYR A 59 -5.03 -10.63 -9.90
C TYR A 59 -4.20 -11.24 -11.04
N TYR A 60 -4.31 -12.55 -11.27
CA TYR A 60 -3.52 -13.21 -12.31
C TYR A 60 -3.89 -12.75 -13.72
N GLU A 61 -5.16 -12.42 -13.98
CA GLU A 61 -5.58 -11.84 -15.25
C GLU A 61 -4.98 -10.44 -15.50
N HIS A 62 -4.65 -9.71 -14.44
CA HIS A 62 -4.15 -8.33 -14.49
C HIS A 62 -2.74 -8.18 -13.89
N HIS A 63 -1.96 -9.25 -13.85
CA HIS A 63 -0.68 -9.34 -13.15
C HIS A 63 0.26 -8.16 -13.47
N ASP A 64 0.41 -7.81 -14.75
CA ASP A 64 1.33 -6.76 -15.19
C ASP A 64 0.97 -5.40 -14.58
N THR A 65 -0.33 -5.12 -14.45
CA THR A 65 -0.82 -3.87 -13.87
C THR A 65 -0.56 -3.80 -12.37
N PHE A 66 -0.59 -4.95 -11.66
CA PHE A 66 -0.24 -4.99 -10.24
C PHE A 66 1.26 -4.79 -10.03
N GLU A 67 2.10 -5.44 -10.83
CA GLU A 67 3.56 -5.26 -10.79
C GLU A 67 3.97 -3.80 -11.06
N ASP A 68 3.34 -3.15 -12.04
CA ASP A 68 3.59 -1.73 -12.33
C ASP A 68 3.18 -0.84 -11.17
N ARG A 69 2.00 -1.07 -10.57
CA ARG A 69 1.54 -0.33 -9.38
C ARG A 69 2.48 -0.52 -8.19
N GLU A 70 2.96 -1.74 -7.93
CA GLU A 70 3.90 -2.01 -6.84
C GLU A 70 5.23 -1.27 -7.07
N ARG A 71 5.74 -1.25 -8.30
CA ARG A 71 6.93 -0.48 -8.68
C ARG A 71 6.74 1.02 -8.49
N ASP A 72 5.63 1.57 -8.97
CA ASP A 72 5.30 3.00 -8.84
C ASP A 72 5.13 3.40 -7.38
N ALA A 73 4.47 2.58 -6.57
CA ALA A 73 4.32 2.78 -5.14
C ALA A 73 5.68 2.74 -4.42
N ALA A 74 6.56 1.80 -4.78
CA ALA A 74 7.91 1.74 -4.23
C ALA A 74 8.74 2.97 -4.61
N GLN A 75 8.66 3.45 -5.85
CA GLN A 75 9.34 4.66 -6.29
C GLN A 75 8.83 5.89 -5.54
N THR A 76 7.51 6.06 -5.46
CA THR A 76 6.88 7.17 -4.75
C THR A 76 7.29 7.21 -3.28
N ARG A 77 7.30 6.05 -2.60
CA ARG A 77 7.77 5.94 -1.22
C ARG A 77 9.22 6.40 -1.08
N ARG A 78 10.14 5.89 -1.91
CA ARG A 78 11.57 6.28 -1.88
C ARG A 78 11.77 7.77 -2.07
N LEU A 79 11.03 8.38 -3.01
CA LEU A 79 11.10 9.82 -3.26
C LEU A 79 10.53 10.62 -2.08
N GLY A 80 9.44 10.14 -1.47
CA GLY A 80 8.87 10.73 -0.25
C GLY A 80 9.83 10.69 0.93
N GLU A 81 10.46 9.54 1.17
CA GLU A 81 11.46 9.36 2.22
C GLU A 81 12.67 10.28 2.06
N ARG A 82 13.18 10.42 0.83
CA ARG A 82 14.30 11.34 0.53
C ARG A 82 13.93 12.79 0.83
N ARG A 83 12.79 13.26 0.33
CA ARG A 83 12.31 14.63 0.59
C ARG A 83 12.10 14.89 2.07
N THR A 84 11.54 13.92 2.79
CA THR A 84 11.34 14.02 4.25
C THR A 84 12.68 14.15 4.96
N ARG A 85 13.69 13.35 4.56
CA ARG A 85 15.04 13.41 5.14
C ARG A 85 15.71 14.75 4.88
N GLU A 86 15.71 15.22 3.63
CA GLU A 86 16.28 16.51 3.23
C GLU A 86 15.70 17.65 4.07
N HIS A 87 14.38 17.65 4.26
CA HIS A 87 13.70 18.67 5.05
C HIS A 87 14.03 18.59 6.55
N VAL A 88 14.15 17.39 7.12
CA VAL A 88 14.57 17.20 8.51
C VAL A 88 16.01 17.68 8.74
N ASP A 89 16.91 17.41 7.80
CA ASP A 89 18.31 17.85 7.88
C ASP A 89 18.45 19.38 7.78
N GLU A 90 17.64 20.02 6.94
CA GLU A 90 17.55 21.49 6.81
C GLU A 90 17.15 22.13 8.15
N LEU A 91 16.02 21.70 8.74
CA LEU A 91 15.54 22.21 10.03
C LEU A 91 16.57 22.02 11.14
N ARG A 92 17.25 20.87 11.17
CA ARG A 92 18.29 20.58 12.18
C ARG A 92 19.56 21.42 11.99
N GLY A 93 19.87 21.80 10.75
CA GLY A 93 21.00 22.69 10.43
C GLY A 93 20.75 24.14 10.81
N GLU A 94 19.49 24.60 10.72
CA GLU A 94 19.06 25.93 11.17
C GLU A 94 19.14 26.10 12.70
N ASP A 95 18.89 25.02 13.46
CA ASP A 95 19.02 24.99 14.93
C ASP A 95 20.47 24.95 15.43
N ALA A 96 21.47 24.78 14.55
CA ALA A 96 22.88 24.64 14.91
C ALA A 96 23.68 25.96 14.92
N ALA A 97 23.03 27.12 14.77
CA ALA A 97 23.69 28.41 14.93
C ALA A 97 23.97 28.68 16.43
N PRO A 98 25.24 28.80 16.88
CA PRO A 98 25.51 29.06 18.29
C PRO A 98 25.00 30.46 18.64
N SER A 99 24.22 30.54 19.73
CA SER A 99 23.96 31.80 20.42
C SER A 99 25.32 32.38 20.80
N SER A 100 25.78 33.39 20.07
CA SER A 100 26.92 34.21 20.47
C SER A 100 26.47 35.09 21.65
N GLU A 101 26.37 34.44 22.80
CA GLU A 101 26.58 35.06 24.10
C GLU A 101 28.09 35.32 24.22
N GLU A 102 28.46 36.38 24.94
CA GLU A 102 29.84 36.90 25.15
C GLU A 102 30.34 37.94 24.13
N ALA A 103 29.62 39.05 24.05
CA ALA A 103 30.27 40.35 23.88
C ALA A 103 30.94 40.74 25.20
N LYS A 104 32.28 40.77 25.23
CA LYS A 104 33.06 41.41 26.30
C LYS A 104 34.18 42.26 25.70
#